data_AF-A7RD13-F1
#
_entry.id   AF-A7RD13-F1
#
_cell.length_a   1.000
_cell.length_b   1.000
_cell.length_c   1.000
_cell.angle_alpha   90.00
_cell.angle_beta   90.00
_cell.angle_gamma   90.00
#
_symmetry.space_group_name_H-M   'P 1'
#
loop_
_entity.id
_entity.type
_entity.pdbx_description
1 polymer ?
#
loop_
_entity_poly.entity_id
_entity_poly.type
_entity_poly.pdbx_seq_one_letter_code
_entity_poly.pdbx_strand_id
1 'polypeptide(L)'
;ILQKEKKNKTETERDQLEKELKEIFWKIHDDVTNGSNGELKTRYNDTENYYQLREDWWEANRKQIWQAITCDNRLSNASYFHATCNGGERAEGYCRCNGDQPGKDKANVDPPTYFDYVPQYL
;
A
#
# COMPACT_ATOMS: atom_id res chain seq x y z
N ILE A 1 -6.41 15.01 -44.60
CA ILE A 1 -6.39 13.64 -44.06
C ILE A 1 -5.06 13.49 -43.32
N LEU A 2 -5.05 13.83 -42.02
CA LEU A 2 -3.85 13.68 -41.18
C LEU A 2 -3.87 12.25 -40.64
N GLN A 3 -3.04 11.39 -41.23
CA GLN A 3 -2.71 10.10 -40.64
C GLN A 3 -1.99 10.38 -39.32
N LYS A 4 -2.70 10.25 -38.20
CA LYS A 4 -2.09 10.21 -36.87
C LYS A 4 -1.24 8.95 -36.84
N GLU A 5 0.07 9.12 -36.95
CA GLU A 5 1.07 8.08 -36.73
C GLU A 5 0.77 7.41 -35.38
N LYS A 6 0.40 6.14 -35.42
CA LYS A 6 0.31 5.29 -34.23
C LYS A 6 1.73 5.14 -33.69
N LYS A 7 2.09 5.98 -32.73
CA LYS A 7 3.27 5.79 -31.87
C LYS A 7 3.11 4.43 -31.19
N ASN A 8 3.90 3.44 -31.61
CA ASN A 8 4.05 2.18 -30.88
C ASN A 8 4.69 2.51 -29.53
N LYS A 9 3.87 2.73 -28.50
CA LYS A 9 4.35 2.87 -27.11
C LYS A 9 4.73 1.46 -26.66
N THR A 10 6.02 1.21 -26.50
CA THR A 10 6.50 -0.04 -25.87
C THR A 10 5.96 -0.07 -24.44
N GLU A 11 5.25 -1.14 -24.07
CA GLU A 11 4.81 -1.35 -22.69
C GLU A 11 6.03 -1.38 -21.77
N THR A 12 5.97 -0.61 -20.69
CA THR A 12 6.97 -0.63 -19.63
C THR A 12 6.61 -1.68 -18.59
N GLU A 13 7.58 -2.11 -17.77
CA GLU A 13 7.33 -2.96 -16.61
C GLU A 13 6.26 -2.36 -15.67
N ARG A 14 6.20 -1.02 -15.59
CA ARG A 14 5.14 -0.32 -14.84
C ARG A 14 3.77 -0.46 -15.47
N ASP A 15 3.67 -0.41 -16.81
CA ASP A 15 2.38 -0.60 -17.50
C ASP A 15 1.88 -2.04 -17.29
N GLN A 16 2.78 -3.03 -17.28
CA GLN A 16 2.45 -4.43 -16.98
C GLN A 16 1.98 -4.62 -15.54
N LEU A 17 2.72 -4.07 -14.57
CA LEU A 17 2.35 -4.12 -13.16
C LEU A 17 0.99 -3.46 -12.90
N GLU A 18 0.73 -2.29 -13.49
CA GLU A 18 -0.55 -1.60 -13.33
C GLU A 18 -1.71 -2.43 -13.90
N LYS A 19 -1.49 -3.13 -15.02
CA LYS A 19 -2.51 -4.02 -15.58
C LYS A 19 -2.84 -5.18 -14.64
N GLU A 20 -1.82 -5.85 -14.09
CA GLU A 20 -2.03 -6.94 -13.13
C GLU A 20 -2.73 -6.46 -11.86
N LEU A 21 -2.35 -5.29 -11.33
CA LEU A 21 -3.02 -4.68 -10.18
C LEU A 21 -4.48 -4.36 -10.48
N LYS A 22 -4.79 -3.80 -11.66
CA LYS A 22 -6.18 -3.56 -12.08
C LYS A 22 -7.00 -4.85 -12.14
N GLU A 23 -6.43 -5.95 -12.65
CA GLU A 23 -7.10 -7.25 -12.69
C GLU A 23 -7.37 -7.82 -11.29
N ILE A 24 -6.42 -7.66 -10.35
CA ILE A 24 -6.61 -8.06 -8.95
C ILE A 24 -7.72 -7.24 -8.29
N PHE A 25 -7.66 -5.91 -8.40
CA PHE A 25 -8.64 -5.03 -7.76
C PHE A 25 -10.03 -5.13 -8.39
N TRP A 26 -10.14 -5.48 -9.68
CA TRP A 26 -11.42 -5.83 -10.30
C TRP A 26 -12.06 -7.04 -9.62
N LYS A 27 -11.31 -8.11 -9.35
CA LYS A 27 -11.84 -9.31 -8.65
C LYS A 27 -12.27 -8.98 -7.22
N ILE A 28 -11.44 -8.23 -6.49
CA ILE A 28 -11.77 -7.80 -5.13
C ILE A 28 -13.03 -6.93 -5.16
N HIS A 29 -13.15 -6.01 -6.12
CA HIS A 29 -14.34 -5.18 -6.29
C HIS A 29 -15.59 -6.02 -6.53
N ASP A 30 -15.54 -6.98 -7.45
CA ASP A 30 -16.66 -7.89 -7.72
C ASP A 30 -17.05 -8.65 -6.45
N ASP A 31 -16.08 -9.22 -5.73
CA ASP A 31 -16.31 -9.97 -4.50
C ASP A 31 -16.97 -9.12 -3.39
N VAL A 32 -16.42 -7.94 -3.10
CA VAL A 32 -16.90 -7.08 -1.99
C VAL A 32 -18.19 -6.36 -2.33
N THR A 33 -18.48 -6.15 -3.61
CA THR A 33 -19.71 -5.52 -4.07
C THR A 33 -20.78 -6.52 -4.49
N ASN A 34 -20.52 -7.82 -4.47
CA ASN A 34 -21.52 -8.83 -4.81
C ASN A 34 -22.70 -8.81 -3.82
N GLY A 35 -23.91 -9.08 -4.32
CA GLY A 35 -25.13 -9.17 -3.51
C GLY A 35 -25.74 -7.84 -3.06
N SER A 36 -26.29 -7.83 -1.83
CA SER A 36 -27.12 -6.78 -1.24
C SER A 36 -26.36 -5.59 -0.64
N ASN A 37 -25.03 -5.55 -0.76
CA ASN A 37 -24.18 -4.49 -0.20
C ASN A 37 -24.23 -3.20 -1.03
N GLY A 38 -25.40 -2.55 -1.08
CA GLY A 38 -25.61 -1.28 -1.78
C GLY A 38 -24.69 -0.16 -1.30
N GLU A 39 -24.29 -0.18 -0.03
CA GLU A 39 -23.34 0.78 0.54
C GLU A 39 -21.93 0.63 -0.06
N LEU A 40 -21.42 -0.59 -0.19
CA LEU A 40 -20.10 -0.83 -0.80
C LEU A 40 -20.10 -0.55 -2.31
N LYS A 41 -21.21 -0.83 -3.02
CA LYS A 41 -21.37 -0.39 -4.42
C LYS A 41 -21.33 1.14 -4.57
N THR A 42 -21.87 1.85 -3.58
CA THR A 42 -21.91 3.32 -3.59
C THR A 42 -20.54 3.91 -3.26
N ARG A 43 -19.83 3.33 -2.28
CA ARG A 43 -18.46 3.72 -1.92
C ARG A 43 -17.50 3.40 -3.08
N TYR A 44 -17.47 2.14 -3.52
CA TYR A 44 -16.60 1.67 -4.59
C TYR A 44 -17.26 1.81 -5.96
N ASN A 45 -17.65 3.02 -6.31
CA ASN A 45 -18.29 3.32 -7.60
C ASN A 45 -17.28 3.50 -8.76
N ASP A 46 -15.99 3.67 -8.45
CA ASP A 46 -14.91 3.68 -9.44
C ASP A 46 -14.59 2.25 -9.90
N THR A 47 -14.99 1.93 -11.13
CA THR A 47 -14.77 0.63 -11.77
C THR A 47 -13.62 0.65 -12.79
N GLU A 48 -12.91 1.77 -12.95
CA GLU A 48 -11.81 1.89 -13.91
C GLU A 48 -10.45 1.76 -13.22
N ASN A 49 -10.29 2.45 -12.09
CA ASN A 49 -9.02 2.52 -11.36
C ASN A 49 -9.13 2.02 -9.91
N TYR A 50 -10.35 1.88 -9.39
CA TYR A 50 -10.64 1.38 -8.05
C TYR A 50 -9.97 2.19 -6.93
N TYR A 51 -9.80 3.51 -7.09
CA TYR A 51 -8.97 4.30 -6.18
C TYR A 51 -9.39 4.16 -4.71
N GLN A 52 -10.68 4.32 -4.40
CA GLN A 52 -11.17 4.19 -3.01
C GLN A 52 -10.94 2.79 -2.42
N LEU A 53 -11.13 1.75 -3.23
CA LEU A 53 -10.89 0.36 -2.81
C LEU A 53 -9.39 0.11 -2.58
N ARG A 54 -8.52 0.66 -3.43
CA ARG A 54 -7.06 0.56 -3.29
C ARG A 54 -6.58 1.25 -2.02
N GLU A 55 -7.07 2.45 -1.72
CA GLU A 55 -6.73 3.19 -0.50
C GLU A 55 -7.22 2.47 0.77
N ASP A 56 -8.48 2.02 0.80
CA ASP A 56 -9.02 1.26 1.93
C ASP A 56 -8.26 -0.07 2.13
N TRP A 57 -7.90 -0.75 1.03
CA TRP A 57 -7.09 -1.97 1.08
C TRP A 57 -5.69 -1.68 1.62
N TRP A 58 -5.05 -0.61 1.18
CA TRP A 58 -3.73 -0.22 1.68
C TRP A 58 -3.79 0.06 3.19
N GLU A 59 -4.74 0.87 3.65
CA GLU A 59 -4.88 1.20 5.07
C GLU A 59 -5.12 -0.05 5.93
N ALA A 60 -5.91 -1.01 5.44
CA ALA A 60 -6.15 -2.28 6.13
C ALA A 60 -4.89 -3.17 6.24
N ASN A 61 -3.99 -3.12 5.26
CA ASN A 61 -2.85 -4.05 5.14
C ASN A 61 -1.47 -3.42 5.44
N ARG A 62 -1.36 -2.09 5.49
CA ARG A 62 -0.07 -1.37 5.59
C ARG A 62 0.80 -1.82 6.77
N LYS A 63 0.19 -2.17 7.91
CA LYS A 63 0.92 -2.64 9.10
C LYS A 63 1.60 -3.97 8.82
N GLN A 64 0.89 -4.90 8.19
CA GLN A 64 1.40 -6.21 7.81
C GLN A 64 2.45 -6.11 6.71
N ILE A 65 2.23 -5.22 5.72
CA ILE A 65 3.21 -4.96 4.66
C ILE A 65 4.50 -4.39 5.26
N TRP A 66 4.41 -3.40 6.15
CA TRP A 66 5.57 -2.85 6.85
C TRP A 66 6.31 -3.90 7.66
N GLN A 67 5.57 -4.75 8.39
CA GLN A 67 6.13 -5.87 9.14
C GLN A 67 6.93 -6.80 8.24
N ALA A 68 6.39 -7.15 7.06
CA ALA A 68 7.06 -8.02 6.09
C ALA A 68 8.34 -7.38 5.53
N ILE A 69 8.30 -6.10 5.17
CA ILE A 69 9.47 -5.34 4.69
C ILE A 69 10.58 -5.29 5.74
N THR A 70 10.20 -5.21 7.02
CA THR A 70 11.14 -5.03 8.13
C THR A 70 11.58 -6.32 8.82
N CYS A 71 11.15 -7.50 8.34
CA CYS A 71 11.37 -8.78 9.02
C CYS A 71 12.82 -9.33 8.91
N ASP A 72 13.74 -8.63 8.26
CA ASP A 72 15.11 -9.09 8.00
C ASP A 72 16.07 -8.78 9.16
N ASN A 73 16.82 -9.78 9.64
CA ASN A 73 17.87 -9.67 10.66
C ASN A 73 18.91 -8.58 10.38
N ARG A 74 19.18 -8.28 9.11
CA ARG A 74 20.08 -7.18 8.70
C ARG A 74 19.58 -5.80 9.17
N LEU A 75 18.29 -5.67 9.42
CA LEU A 75 17.68 -4.44 9.92
C LEU A 75 17.73 -4.37 11.44
N SER A 76 18.20 -5.37 12.17
CA SER A 76 18.21 -5.39 13.65
C SER A 76 18.93 -4.20 14.33
N ASN A 77 19.79 -3.49 13.62
CA ASN A 77 20.48 -2.27 14.08
C ASN A 77 20.15 -1.04 13.21
N ALA A 78 19.16 -1.14 12.33
CA ALA A 78 18.67 0.00 11.59
C ALA A 78 17.83 0.90 12.51
N SER A 79 17.59 2.13 12.09
CA SER A 79 16.60 2.98 12.74
C SER A 79 15.97 3.89 11.71
N TYR A 80 14.69 4.18 11.90
CA TYR A 80 14.05 5.22 11.12
C TYR A 80 14.41 6.58 11.74
N PHE A 81 14.96 7.47 10.93
CA PHE A 81 15.67 8.66 11.41
C PHE A 81 14.76 9.73 12.01
N HIS A 82 13.45 9.68 11.71
CA HIS A 82 12.44 10.55 12.31
C HIS A 82 11.80 9.94 13.55
N ALA A 83 11.56 10.78 14.56
CA ALA A 83 10.67 10.48 15.67
C ALA A 83 9.25 10.27 15.14
N THR A 84 8.73 9.06 15.30
CA THR A 84 7.53 8.61 14.56
C THR A 84 6.66 7.64 15.34
N CYS A 85 7.11 7.17 16.49
CA CYS A 85 6.26 6.44 17.42
C CYS A 85 5.43 7.43 18.26
N ASN A 86 4.22 7.03 18.65
CA ASN A 86 3.22 7.84 19.36
C ASN A 86 3.66 8.17 20.81
N GLY A 87 4.71 9.00 20.92
CA GLY A 87 5.52 9.27 22.10
C GLY A 87 6.82 10.05 21.81
N GLY A 88 7.13 10.33 20.53
CA GLY A 88 8.31 11.10 20.12
C GLY A 88 9.59 10.28 20.01
N GLU A 89 9.51 8.97 20.22
CA GLU A 89 10.62 8.05 20.06
C GLU A 89 10.86 7.70 18.58
N ARG A 90 12.11 7.39 18.26
CA ARG A 90 12.48 6.84 16.95
C ARG A 90 12.15 5.35 16.90
N ALA A 91 11.88 4.84 15.72
CA ALA A 91 11.81 3.40 15.52
C ALA A 91 13.22 2.82 15.59
N GLU A 92 13.44 1.85 16.47
CA GLU A 92 14.73 1.22 16.73
C GLU A 92 14.77 -0.23 16.26
N GLY A 93 15.97 -0.72 15.96
CA GLY A 93 16.22 -2.06 15.45
C GLY A 93 15.58 -2.25 14.08
N TYR A 94 14.65 -3.19 13.96
CA TYR A 94 13.95 -3.53 12.71
C TYR A 94 13.08 -2.39 12.15
N CYS A 95 13.36 -1.11 12.44
CA CYS A 95 12.57 0.05 12.07
C CYS A 95 11.10 -0.13 12.52
N ARG A 96 10.89 -0.63 13.74
CA ARG A 96 9.56 -0.83 14.33
C ARG A 96 9.41 -0.05 15.64
N CYS A 97 8.16 0.23 16.02
CA CYS A 97 7.83 0.96 17.25
C CYS A 97 7.59 0.02 18.44
N ASN A 98 7.71 0.56 19.66
CA ASN A 98 7.32 -0.11 20.91
C ASN A 98 8.05 -1.43 21.21
N GLY A 99 9.29 -1.61 20.72
CA GLY A 99 10.08 -2.83 20.95
C GLY A 99 9.56 -4.06 20.21
N ASP A 100 8.87 -3.84 19.10
CA ASP A 100 8.40 -4.90 18.20
C ASP A 100 9.58 -5.58 17.47
N GLN A 101 9.55 -6.91 17.38
CA GLN A 101 10.64 -7.72 16.83
C GLN A 101 10.10 -8.84 15.94
N PRO A 102 10.85 -9.27 14.91
CA PRO A 102 10.49 -10.44 14.11
C PRO A 102 10.20 -11.67 14.97
N GLY A 103 9.02 -12.27 14.78
CA GLY A 103 8.60 -13.48 15.49
C GLY A 103 8.18 -13.25 16.96
N LYS A 104 8.19 -12.01 17.45
CA LYS A 104 7.65 -11.59 18.75
C LYS A 104 6.80 -10.34 18.57
N ASP A 105 5.87 -10.44 17.63
CA ASP A 105 5.14 -9.27 17.16
C ASP A 105 4.16 -8.75 18.21
N LYS A 106 4.10 -7.42 18.35
CA LYS A 106 3.12 -6.72 19.18
C LYS A 106 1.91 -6.34 18.35
N ALA A 107 0.72 -6.46 18.96
CA ALA A 107 -0.51 -6.00 18.34
C ALA A 107 -0.49 -4.48 18.15
N ASN A 108 -1.01 -4.00 17.01
CA ASN A 108 -1.21 -2.59 16.69
C ASN A 108 0.08 -1.74 16.64
N VAL A 109 1.16 -2.28 16.07
CA VAL A 109 2.36 -1.49 15.75
C VAL A 109 2.12 -0.73 14.45
N ASP A 110 2.01 0.58 14.53
CA ASP A 110 1.91 1.45 13.36
C ASP A 110 3.28 1.58 12.67
N PRO A 111 3.34 1.58 11.32
CA PRO A 111 4.56 1.93 10.62
C PRO A 111 5.07 3.30 11.08
N PRO A 112 6.39 3.47 11.27
CA PRO A 112 6.97 4.73 11.67
C PRO A 112 7.01 5.75 10.52
N THR A 113 6.19 5.62 9.48
CA THR A 113 6.19 6.54 8.35
C THR A 113 4.81 6.71 7.75
N TYR A 114 4.58 7.93 7.28
CA TYR A 114 3.41 8.35 6.51
C TYR A 114 3.81 8.76 5.09
N PHE A 115 5.01 8.36 4.62
CA PHE A 115 5.47 8.66 3.25
C PHE A 115 4.56 8.08 2.17
N ASP A 116 3.78 7.06 2.50
CA ASP A 116 2.72 6.49 1.68
C ASP A 116 1.57 7.48 1.39
N TYR A 117 1.43 8.55 2.18
CA TYR A 117 0.46 9.65 1.93
C TYR A 117 1.09 10.96 1.47
N VAL A 118 2.40 10.98 1.25
CA VAL A 118 3.06 12.15 0.68
C VAL A 118 3.02 12.01 -0.85
N PRO A 119 2.51 13.00 -1.60
CA PRO A 119 2.50 12.96 -3.06
C PRO A 119 3.87 12.61 -3.62
N GLN A 120 3.92 11.70 -4.59
CA GLN A 120 5.17 11.15 -5.14
C GLN A 120 6.06 12.21 -5.83
N TYR A 121 5.48 13.33 -6.24
CA TYR A 121 6.19 14.47 -6.80
C TYR A 121 6.27 15.57 -5.73
N LEU A 122 7.49 15.93 -5.35
CA LEU A 122 7.84 17.07 -4.50
C LEU A 122 8.68 18.07 -5.31
#